data_AF-A0A7J2RFK8-F1
#
_entry.id   AF-A0A7J2RFK8-F1
#
_cell.length_a   1.000
_cell.length_b   1.000
_cell.length_c   1.000
_cell.angle_alpha   90.00
_cell.angle_beta   90.00
_cell.angle_gamma   90.00
#
_symmetry.space_group_name_H-M   'P 1'
#
loop_
_entity.id
_entity.type
_entity.pdbx_description
1 polymer ?
#
loop_
_entity_poly.entity_id
_entity_poly.type
_entity_poly.pdbx_seq_one_letter_code
_entity_poly.pdbx_strand_id
1 'polypeptide(L)'
;MTSHVNDSTEDSERSQFYGAIQATFQLCQIIGMLISAFVFQNYFWREYFFISGIIAFIFGIIIFIRGKEPKKGATRKELKNALESEVVVYEYRLSKETIKSTIIAPTNLIAFFEGIFTTILLTVPDFLMIAYLQSPPYY
;
A
#
# COMPACT_ATOMS: atom_id res chain seq x y z
N MET A 1 1.07 4.98 2.85
CA MET A 1 2.16 5.04 1.84
C MET A 1 1.90 6.12 0.80
N THR A 2 0.74 6.12 0.15
CA THR A 2 0.36 7.14 -0.86
C THR A 2 0.37 8.57 -0.31
N SER A 3 -0.08 8.81 0.93
CA SER A 3 -0.02 10.15 1.55
C SER A 3 1.42 10.67 1.67
N HIS A 4 2.35 9.87 2.17
CA HIS A 4 3.75 10.32 2.35
C HIS A 4 4.44 10.61 1.01
N VAL A 5 4.18 9.78 0.00
CA VAL A 5 4.71 10.00 -1.36
C VAL A 5 4.14 11.29 -1.93
N ASN A 6 2.83 11.51 -1.75
CA ASN A 6 2.15 12.72 -2.19
C ASN A 6 2.73 13.98 -1.54
N ASP A 7 3.11 13.91 -0.26
CA ASP A 7 3.74 15.02 0.46
C ASP A 7 5.24 15.20 0.15
N SER A 8 5.89 14.22 -0.49
CA SER A 8 7.35 14.23 -0.75
C SER A 8 7.72 14.43 -2.22
N THR A 9 6.78 14.35 -3.16
CA THR A 9 7.04 14.41 -4.60
C THR A 9 6.17 15.47 -5.28
N GLU A 10 6.75 16.17 -6.26
CA GLU A 10 6.03 17.16 -7.06
C GLU A 10 4.99 16.49 -7.98
N ASP A 11 3.89 17.20 -8.27
CA ASP A 11 2.76 16.68 -9.05
C ASP A 11 3.19 16.09 -10.41
N SER A 12 4.21 16.68 -11.05
CA SER A 12 4.73 16.25 -12.36
C SER A 12 5.53 14.94 -12.31
N GLU A 13 6.17 14.62 -11.19
CA GLU A 13 7.05 13.44 -11.05
C GLU A 13 6.34 12.26 -10.38
N ARG A 14 5.19 12.50 -9.74
CA ARG A 14 4.41 11.48 -9.01
C ARG A 14 4.11 10.24 -9.84
N SER A 15 3.66 10.40 -11.09
CA SER A 15 3.29 9.27 -11.94
C SER A 15 4.49 8.34 -12.21
N GLN A 16 5.65 8.93 -12.50
CA GLN A 16 6.88 8.17 -12.73
C GLN A 16 7.36 7.46 -11.46
N PHE A 17 7.28 8.15 -10.31
CA PHE A 17 7.64 7.58 -9.02
C PHE A 17 6.73 6.40 -8.63
N TYR A 18 5.41 6.54 -8.77
CA TYR A 18 4.48 5.43 -8.53
C TYR A 18 4.70 4.28 -9.51
N GLY A 19 5.01 4.58 -10.78
CA GLY A 19 5.37 3.55 -11.77
C GLY A 19 6.61 2.75 -11.36
N ALA A 20 7.67 3.42 -10.92
CA ALA A 20 8.90 2.77 -10.49
C ALA A 20 8.69 1.92 -9.21
N ILE A 21 7.96 2.43 -8.22
CA ILE A 21 7.60 1.68 -7.02
C ILE A 21 6.78 0.44 -7.38
N GLN A 22 5.77 0.60 -8.25
CA GLN A 22 4.90 -0.51 -8.64
C GLN A 22 5.69 -1.61 -9.37
N ALA A 23 6.58 -1.22 -10.29
CA ALA A 23 7.46 -2.16 -10.99
C ALA A 23 8.38 -2.90 -10.00
N THR A 24 8.94 -2.18 -9.03
CA THR A 24 9.79 -2.77 -7.98
C THR A 24 9.01 -3.79 -7.15
N PHE A 25 7.79 -3.44 -6.73
CA PHE A 25 6.93 -4.35 -5.99
C PHE A 25 6.60 -5.62 -6.78
N GLN A 26 6.23 -5.49 -8.05
CA GLN A 26 5.93 -6.63 -8.91
C GLN A 26 7.14 -7.56 -9.09
N LEU A 27 8.33 -6.99 -9.32
CA LEU A 27 9.57 -7.77 -9.43
C LEU A 27 9.88 -8.51 -8.13
N CYS A 28 9.82 -7.83 -6.99
CA CYS A 28 10.04 -8.45 -5.69
C CYS A 28 9.00 -9.53 -5.38
N GLN A 29 7.75 -9.35 -5.80
CA GLN A 29 6.68 -10.34 -5.61
C GLN A 29 6.97 -11.62 -6.38
N ILE A 30 7.35 -11.52 -7.67
CA ILE A 30 7.69 -12.70 -8.50
C ILE A 30 8.89 -13.45 -7.89
N ILE A 31 9.95 -12.72 -7.55
CA ILE A 31 11.14 -13.32 -6.92
C ILE A 31 10.77 -13.97 -5.59
N GLY A 32 9.97 -13.30 -4.76
CA GLY A 32 9.50 -13.81 -3.49
C GLY A 32 8.69 -15.10 -3.61
N MET A 33 7.82 -15.20 -4.62
CA MET A 33 7.05 -16.42 -4.92
C MET A 33 7.95 -17.58 -5.34
N LEU A 34 8.98 -17.34 -6.15
CA LEU A 34 9.91 -18.39 -6.56
C LEU A 34 10.74 -18.91 -5.38
N ILE A 35 11.25 -18.00 -4.55
CA ILE A 35 12.01 -18.35 -3.34
C ILE A 35 11.12 -19.12 -2.37
N SER A 36 9.88 -18.66 -2.13
CA SER A 36 8.97 -19.33 -1.20
C SER A 36 8.61 -20.73 -1.69
N ALA A 37 8.30 -20.90 -2.97
CA ALA A 37 8.00 -22.20 -3.55
C ALA A 37 9.17 -23.19 -3.37
N PHE A 38 10.40 -22.77 -3.66
CA PHE A 38 11.59 -23.60 -3.48
C PHE A 38 11.80 -23.99 -2.01
N VAL A 39 11.68 -23.02 -1.10
CA VAL A 39 11.91 -23.23 0.34
C VAL A 39 10.87 -24.16 0.96
N PHE A 40 9.60 -24.02 0.57
CA PHE A 40 8.52 -24.88 1.07
C PHE A 40 8.62 -26.31 0.53
N GLN A 41 9.04 -26.51 -0.72
CA GLN A 41 9.29 -27.85 -1.27
C GLN A 41 10.40 -28.61 -0.53
N ASN A 42 11.35 -27.88 0.04
CA ASN A 42 12.44 -28.43 0.86
C ASN A 42 12.11 -28.47 2.36
N TYR A 43 10.84 -28.28 2.75
CA TYR A 43 10.35 -28.32 4.14
C TYR A 43 10.91 -27.24 5.10
N PHE A 44 11.62 -26.22 4.60
CA PHE A 44 12.21 -25.13 5.39
C PHE A 44 11.26 -23.94 5.62
N TRP A 45 9.96 -24.22 5.75
CA TRP A 45 8.93 -23.17 5.87
C TRP A 45 9.04 -22.37 7.18
N ARG A 46 9.55 -22.97 8.26
CA ARG A 46 9.72 -22.28 9.55
C ARG A 46 10.80 -21.22 9.46
N GLU A 47 11.95 -21.61 8.92
CA GLU A 47 13.12 -20.77 8.69
C GLU A 47 12.76 -19.61 7.77
N TYR A 48 11.99 -19.88 6.71
CA TYR A 48 11.46 -18.84 5.82
C TYR A 48 10.71 -17.75 6.59
N PHE A 49 9.75 -18.13 7.43
CA PHE A 49 8.98 -17.16 8.20
C PHE A 49 9.84 -16.41 9.21
N PHE A 50 10.73 -17.09 9.93
CA PHE A 50 11.64 -16.41 10.87
C PHE A 50 12.56 -15.40 10.17
N ILE A 51 13.18 -15.78 9.05
CA ILE A 51 14.06 -14.89 8.30
C ILE A 51 13.27 -13.68 7.76
N SER A 52 12.10 -13.92 7.16
CA SER A 52 11.25 -12.84 6.65
C SER A 52 10.84 -11.85 7.76
N GLY A 53 10.49 -12.37 8.94
CA GLY A 53 10.14 -11.56 10.11
C GLY A 53 11.31 -10.74 10.63
N ILE A 54 12.51 -11.33 10.72
CA ILE A 54 13.74 -10.61 11.11
C ILE A 54 14.06 -9.50 10.11
N ILE A 55 13.97 -9.77 8.81
CA ILE A 55 14.21 -8.76 7.76
C ILE A 55 13.21 -7.61 7.91
N ALA A 56 11.92 -7.92 8.04
CA ALA A 56 10.87 -6.91 8.22
C ALA A 56 11.10 -6.07 9.50
N PHE A 57 11.51 -6.71 10.59
CA PHE A 57 11.84 -6.04 11.84
C PHE A 57 13.03 -5.09 11.70
N ILE A 58 14.10 -5.53 11.02
CA ILE A 58 15.27 -4.68 10.73
C ILE A 58 14.86 -3.45 9.91
N PHE A 59 14.06 -3.64 8.85
CA PHE A 59 13.55 -2.51 8.08
C PHE A 59 12.67 -1.58 8.91
N GLY A 60 11.85 -2.13 9.81
CA GLY A 60 11.07 -1.36 10.77
C GLY A 60 11.96 -0.48 11.65
N ILE A 61 13.06 -1.01 12.19
CA ILE A 61 14.04 -0.24 12.97
C ILE A 61 14.70 0.84 12.12
N ILE A 62 15.10 0.52 10.88
CA ILE A 62 15.74 1.49 9.98
C ILE A 62 14.79 2.66 9.70
N ILE A 63 13.53 2.37 9.40
CA ILE A 63 12.49 3.39 9.17
C ILE A 63 12.22 4.17 10.46
N PHE A 64 12.22 3.53 11.62
CA PHE A 64 12.04 4.23 12.90
C PHE A 64 13.16 5.23 13.18
N ILE A 65 14.41 4.87 12.90
CA ILE A 65 15.58 5.74 13.16
C ILE A 65 15.73 6.82 12.09
N ARG A 66 15.47 6.51 10.81
CA ARG A 66 15.75 7.40 9.67
C ARG A 66 14.52 8.06 9.06
N GLY A 67 13.33 7.57 9.38
CA GLY A 67 12.07 8.08 8.85
C GLY A 67 11.81 9.49 9.33
N LYS A 68 11.98 10.46 8.43
CA LYS A 68 11.53 11.83 8.66
C LYS A 68 10.13 11.96 8.10
N GLU A 69 9.18 12.33 8.93
CA GLU A 69 7.81 12.60 8.49
C GLU A 69 7.78 13.94 7.74
N PRO A 70 7.42 13.97 6.44
CA PRO A 70 7.27 15.22 5.71
C PRO A 70 6.09 16.01 6.28
N LYS A 71 6.20 17.34 6.32
CA LYS A 71 5.07 18.21 6.68
C LYS A 71 3.97 18.03 5.62
N LYS A 72 2.76 17.66 6.07
CA LYS A 72 1.61 17.42 5.20
C LYS A 72 1.32 18.65 4.32
N GLY A 73 1.20 18.46 3.01
CA GLY A 73 0.90 19.54 2.06
C GLY A 73 2.07 20.45 1.67
N ALA A 74 3.30 20.21 2.15
CA ALA A 74 4.46 21.07 1.90
C ALA A 74 4.88 21.19 0.42
N THR A 75 4.55 20.20 -0.42
CA THR A 75 4.89 20.16 -1.84
C THR A 75 3.87 20.85 -2.74
N ARG A 76 2.69 21.26 -2.23
CA ARG A 76 1.69 21.96 -3.04
C ARG A 76 2.09 23.42 -3.24
N LYS A 77 2.21 23.85 -4.50
CA LYS A 77 2.55 25.24 -4.85
C LYS A 77 1.65 26.28 -4.17
N GLU A 78 0.35 25.97 -4.01
CA GLU A 78 -0.64 26.83 -3.37
C GLU A 78 -0.43 27.01 -1.85
N LEU A 79 0.16 26.01 -1.19
CA LEU A 79 0.37 26.00 0.26
C LEU A 79 1.81 26.35 0.65
N LYS A 80 2.74 26.34 -0.32
CA LYS A 80 4.17 26.61 -0.10
C LYS A 80 4.41 27.98 0.54
N ASN A 81 3.76 29.03 0.01
CA ASN A 81 3.88 30.40 0.54
C ASN A 81 3.25 30.57 1.93
N ALA A 82 2.18 29.82 2.25
CA ALA A 82 1.51 29.89 3.54
C ALA A 82 2.27 29.12 4.64
N LEU A 83 2.93 28.01 4.27
CA LEU A 83 3.68 27.13 5.17
C LEU A 83 5.15 27.57 5.37
N GLU A 84 5.67 28.50 4.56
CA GLU A 84 6.98 29.15 4.76
C GLU A 84 6.98 30.09 5.97
N SER A 85 5.83 30.65 6.35
CA SER A 85 5.69 31.39 7.60
C SER A 85 5.59 30.40 8.77
N GLU A 86 6.58 30.38 9.66
CA GLU A 86 6.64 29.48 10.84
C GLU A 86 5.49 29.67 11.85
N VAL A 87 4.55 30.58 11.58
CA VAL A 87 3.50 31.04 12.50
C VAL A 87 2.20 30.23 12.36
N VAL A 88 1.97 29.53 11.26
CA VAL A 88 0.69 28.83 11.02
C VAL A 88 0.79 27.35 11.41
N VAL A 89 0.36 27.04 12.63
CA VAL A 89 0.14 25.66 13.07
C VAL A 89 -1.17 25.16 12.46
N TYR A 90 -1.08 24.15 11.61
CA TYR A 90 -2.25 23.50 11.02
C TYR A 90 -2.99 22.67 12.09
N GLU A 91 -3.97 23.29 12.77
CA GLU A 91 -4.82 22.63 13.78
C GLU A 91 -6.14 22.10 13.21
N TYR A 92 -6.11 21.45 12.04
CA TYR A 92 -7.32 20.80 11.55
C TYR A 92 -7.63 19.55 12.39
N ARG A 93 -8.76 19.57 13.10
CA ARG A 93 -9.32 18.41 13.80
C ARG A 93 -10.48 17.86 12.99
N LEU A 94 -10.44 16.57 12.66
CA LEU A 94 -11.58 15.91 12.03
C LEU A 94 -12.80 16.02 12.96
N SER A 95 -13.85 16.71 12.49
CA SER A 95 -15.13 16.73 13.18
C SER A 95 -15.98 15.53 12.77
N LYS A 96 -16.89 15.13 13.66
CA LYS A 96 -17.85 14.06 13.39
C LYS A 96 -18.74 14.38 12.18
N GLU A 97 -19.04 15.66 11.97
CA GLU A 97 -19.80 16.13 10.80
C GLU A 97 -19.01 15.95 9.50
N THR A 98 -17.71 16.28 9.47
CA THR A 98 -16.90 16.08 8.26
C THR A 98 -16.75 14.60 7.91
N ILE A 99 -16.60 13.73 8.91
CA ILE A 99 -16.57 12.28 8.69
C ILE A 99 -17.90 11.83 8.07
N LYS A 100 -19.03 12.28 8.64
CA LYS A 100 -20.36 11.90 8.15
C LYS A 100 -20.60 12.39 6.72
N SER A 101 -20.28 13.64 6.41
CA SER A 101 -20.49 14.22 5.09
C SER A 101 -19.57 13.61 4.02
N THR A 102 -18.39 13.13 4.42
CA THR A 102 -17.42 12.54 3.49
C THR A 102 -17.68 11.05 3.28
N ILE A 103 -17.81 10.27 4.35
CA ILE A 103 -17.97 8.81 4.24
C ILE A 103 -19.35 8.44 3.69
N ILE A 104 -20.40 9.14 4.12
CA ILE A 104 -21.80 8.83 3.74
C ILE A 104 -22.20 9.57 2.45
N ALA A 105 -21.26 10.27 1.80
CA ALA A 105 -21.52 10.82 0.48
C ALA A 105 -21.90 9.69 -0.48
N PRO A 106 -22.96 9.85 -1.30
CA PRO A 106 -23.47 8.78 -2.17
C PRO A 106 -22.39 8.26 -3.12
N THR A 107 -21.52 9.13 -3.63
CA THR A 107 -20.36 8.75 -4.45
C THR A 107 -19.38 7.85 -3.72
N ASN A 108 -19.05 8.16 -2.48
CA ASN A 108 -18.12 7.32 -1.69
C ASN A 108 -18.76 5.99 -1.31
N LEU A 109 -20.06 5.98 -1.03
CA LEU A 109 -20.78 4.74 -0.73
C LEU A 109 -20.87 3.84 -1.97
N ILE A 110 -21.16 4.40 -3.15
CA ILE A 110 -21.15 3.67 -4.41
C ILE A 110 -19.77 3.10 -4.70
N ALA A 111 -18.72 3.92 -4.61
CA ALA A 111 -17.34 3.46 -4.81
C ALA A 111 -16.92 2.37 -3.81
N PHE A 112 -17.41 2.45 -2.57
CA PHE A 112 -17.18 1.42 -1.56
C PHE A 112 -17.82 0.09 -1.95
N PHE A 113 -19.11 0.09 -2.35
CA PHE A 113 -19.78 -1.13 -2.79
C PHE A 113 -19.17 -1.69 -4.08
N GLU A 114 -18.88 -0.84 -5.05
CA GLU A 114 -18.16 -1.20 -6.28
C GLU A 114 -16.84 -1.90 -5.96
N GLY A 115 -16.06 -1.35 -5.01
CA GLY A 115 -14.80 -1.94 -4.56
C GLY A 115 -14.96 -3.36 -3.98
N ILE A 116 -16.03 -3.60 -3.20
CA ILE A 116 -16.34 -4.95 -2.68
C ILE A 116 -16.62 -5.91 -3.84
N PHE A 117 -17.51 -5.54 -4.76
CA PHE A 117 -17.87 -6.41 -5.88
C PHE A 117 -16.67 -6.67 -6.80
N THR A 118 -15.87 -5.65 -7.07
CA THR A 118 -14.64 -5.78 -7.86
C THR A 118 -13.64 -6.73 -7.19
N THR A 119 -13.47 -6.62 -5.87
CA THR A 119 -12.58 -7.52 -5.12
C THR A 119 -13.07 -8.97 -5.19
N ILE A 120 -14.36 -9.21 -4.98
CA ILE A 120 -14.94 -10.55 -5.10
C ILE A 120 -14.74 -11.10 -6.52
N LEU A 121 -15.04 -10.29 -7.53
CA LEU A 121 -14.91 -10.67 -8.94
C LEU A 121 -13.48 -11.07 -9.29
N LEU A 122 -12.47 -10.39 -8.75
CA LEU A 122 -11.07 -10.68 -9.04
C LEU A 122 -10.52 -11.84 -8.18
N THR A 123 -10.84 -11.88 -6.88
CA THR A 123 -10.25 -12.86 -5.95
C THR A 123 -10.88 -14.26 -6.05
N VAL A 124 -12.18 -14.35 -6.35
CA VAL A 124 -12.86 -15.65 -6.42
C VAL A 124 -12.30 -16.54 -7.54
N PRO A 125 -12.12 -16.05 -8.79
CA PRO A 125 -11.47 -16.82 -9.85
C PRO A 125 -10.05 -17.24 -9.49
N ASP A 126 -9.24 -16.38 -8.87
CA ASP A 126 -7.88 -16.72 -8.45
C ASP A 126 -7.88 -17.90 -7.48
N PHE A 127 -8.77 -17.88 -6.49
CA PHE A 127 -8.92 -18.97 -5.52
C PHE A 127 -9.43 -20.26 -6.17
N LEU A 128 -10.47 -20.16 -7.01
CA LEU A 128 -11.06 -21.32 -7.68
C LEU A 128 -10.11 -21.93 -8.71
N MET A 129 -9.28 -21.12 -9.37
CA MET A 129 -8.28 -21.60 -10.33
C MET A 129 -7.24 -22.48 -9.64
N ILE A 130 -6.76 -22.09 -8.46
CA ILE A 130 -5.82 -22.92 -7.68
C ILE A 130 -6.47 -24.25 -7.30
N ALA A 131 -7.71 -24.22 -6.77
CA ALA A 131 -8.44 -25.43 -6.39
C ALA A 131 -8.67 -26.36 -7.60
N TYR A 132 -8.99 -25.79 -8.77
CA TYR A 132 -9.14 -26.54 -10.01
C TYR A 132 -7.83 -27.20 -10.45
N LEU A 133 -6.71 -26.48 -10.43
CA LEU A 133 -5.39 -27.02 -10.81
C LEU A 133 -4.89 -28.12 -9.87
N GLN A 134 -5.31 -28.10 -8.61
CA GLN A 134 -4.97 -29.12 -7.61
C GLN A 134 -5.91 -30.33 -7.65
N SER A 135 -7.04 -30.25 -8.34
CA SER A 135 -7.97 -31.37 -8.45
C SER A 135 -7.39 -32.47 -9.35
N PRO A 136 -7.56 -33.76 -8.99
CA PRO A 136 -7.10 -34.86 -9.84
C PRO A 136 -7.79 -34.79 -11.21
N PRO A 137 -7.13 -35.21 -12.30
CA PRO A 137 -7.73 -35.14 -13.63
C PRO A 137 -9.02 -35.95 -13.65
N TYR A 138 -10.12 -35.29 -14.06
CA TYR A 138 -11.37 -35.99 -14.34
C TYR A 138 -11.14 -36.85 -15.59
N TYR A 139 -11.09 -38.17 -15.40
CA TYR A 139 -10.98 -39.17 -16.47
C TYR A 139 -12.23 -39.20 -17.35
#